data_AF-A0A0F9IVC6-F1
#
_entry.id   AF-A0A0F9IVC6-F1
#
_cell.length_a   1.000
_cell.length_b   1.000
_cell.length_c   1.000
_cell.angle_alpha   90.00
_cell.angle_beta   90.00
_cell.angle_gamma   90.00
#
_symmetry.space_group_name_H-M   'P 1'
#
loop_
_entity.id
_entity.type
_entity.pdbx_description
1 polymer ?
#
loop_
_entity_poly.entity_id
_entity_poly.type
_entity_poly.pdbx_seq_one_letter_code
_entity_poly.pdbx_strand_id
1 'polypeptide(L)'
;MAYVIADYSKIKETFPEFQATMDAMEDVLVRKAMAQWAPLRYGGLNPQAGEFGVSTIMPELFQTGAYPTGVLTTMNTWGDGYISSTTQTVPGANTLMQGNTAGNIPEDFMVGIVGIEFLEPSSRISEMRMQISDKKLPRMNLQEAWCYKRPCVIWENGYVLDEETGFALYAFALAEGPFKVKLIGIQMNRIPNKMQSSNTGAALT
;
A
#
# COMPACT_ATOMS: atom_id res chain seq x y z
N MET A 1 19.29 -4.00 0.66
CA MET A 1 17.81 -4.03 0.67
C MET A 1 17.43 -5.49 0.71
N ALA A 2 17.13 -5.99 1.89
CA ALA A 2 16.69 -7.37 2.04
C ALA A 2 15.18 -7.40 2.28
N TYR A 3 14.56 -8.43 1.73
CA TYR A 3 13.14 -8.70 1.79
C TYR A 3 12.96 -10.19 2.03
N VAL A 4 11.87 -10.56 2.67
CA VAL A 4 11.52 -11.96 2.95
C VAL A 4 10.22 -12.27 2.21
N ILE A 5 10.23 -13.34 1.42
CA ILE A 5 9.03 -13.93 0.86
C ILE A 5 8.59 -15.05 1.79
N ALA A 6 7.35 -14.98 2.27
CA ALA A 6 6.79 -15.99 3.17
C ALA A 6 5.31 -16.20 2.88
N ASP A 7 4.73 -17.26 3.45
CA ASP A 7 3.29 -17.35 3.58
C ASP A 7 2.83 -16.44 4.73
N TYR A 8 1.87 -15.56 4.47
CA TYR A 8 1.36 -14.60 5.45
C TYR A 8 0.87 -15.29 6.74
N SER A 9 0.32 -16.50 6.64
CA SER A 9 -0.14 -17.26 7.81
C SER A 9 1.00 -17.71 8.73
N LYS A 10 2.23 -17.77 8.22
CA LYS A 10 3.44 -18.21 8.95
C LYS A 10 4.43 -17.08 9.16
N ILE A 11 4.04 -15.83 8.89
CA ILE A 11 4.96 -14.70 8.93
C ILE A 11 5.63 -14.51 10.30
N LYS A 12 4.92 -14.79 11.39
CA LYS A 12 5.48 -14.72 12.75
C LYS A 12 6.46 -15.85 13.06
N GLU A 13 6.35 -16.98 12.36
CA GLU A 13 7.29 -18.11 12.47
C GLU A 13 8.56 -17.83 11.64
N THR A 14 8.39 -17.28 10.43
CA THR A 14 9.49 -17.04 9.48
C THR A 14 10.23 -15.72 9.74
N PHE A 15 9.54 -14.70 10.24
CA PHE A 15 10.10 -13.39 10.53
C PHE A 15 9.57 -12.87 11.89
N PRO A 16 10.13 -13.35 13.01
CA PRO A 16 9.69 -12.96 14.36
C PRO A 16 9.81 -11.44 14.61
N GLU A 17 10.74 -10.79 13.91
CA GLU A 17 10.98 -9.34 13.98
C GLU A 17 9.87 -8.51 13.33
N PHE A 18 8.92 -9.13 12.62
CA PHE A 18 7.83 -8.43 11.94
C PHE A 18 7.08 -7.43 12.84
N GLN A 19 6.81 -7.83 14.09
CA GLN A 19 6.14 -6.95 15.04
C GLN A 19 7.01 -5.73 15.38
N ALA A 20 8.31 -5.95 15.64
CA ALA A 20 9.25 -4.87 15.92
C ALA A 20 9.39 -3.91 14.72
N THR A 21 9.35 -4.42 13.48
CA THR A 21 9.36 -3.57 12.28
C THR A 21 8.10 -2.72 12.17
N MET A 22 6.92 -3.28 12.50
CA MET A 22 5.66 -2.54 12.52
C MET A 22 5.64 -1.46 13.61
N ASP A 23 6.09 -1.80 14.82
CA ASP A 23 6.16 -0.87 15.95
C ASP A 23 7.15 0.28 15.66
N ALA A 24 8.32 -0.05 15.11
CA ALA A 24 9.30 0.95 14.68
C ALA A 24 8.76 1.86 13.57
N MET A 25 7.94 1.32 12.65
CA MET A 25 7.29 2.12 11.63
C MET A 25 6.26 3.09 12.24
N GLU A 26 5.50 2.66 13.24
CA GLU A 26 4.56 3.53 13.95
C GLU A 26 5.28 4.69 14.62
N ASP A 27 6.37 4.40 15.35
CA ASP A 27 7.17 5.44 16.01
C ASP A 27 7.80 6.44 15.02
N VAL A 28 8.19 5.98 13.83
CA VAL A 28 8.69 6.86 12.76
C VAL A 28 7.58 7.75 12.23
N LEU A 29 6.41 7.18 11.93
CA LEU A 29 5.26 7.94 11.42
C LEU A 29 4.74 8.95 12.44
N VAL A 30 4.56 8.56 13.71
CA VAL A 30 4.09 9.45 14.78
C VAL A 30 5.04 10.63 14.93
N ARG A 31 6.36 10.40 15.01
CA ARG A 31 7.33 11.50 15.13
C ARG A 31 7.28 12.44 13.93
N LYS A 32 7.13 11.90 12.72
CA LYS A 32 7.05 12.70 11.50
C LYS A 32 5.76 13.52 11.45
N ALA A 33 4.63 12.89 11.73
CA ALA A 33 3.31 13.52 11.84
C ALA A 33 3.29 14.62 12.90
N MET A 34 3.87 14.39 14.09
CA MET A 34 3.98 15.43 15.13
C MET A 34 4.78 16.66 14.68
N ALA A 35 5.84 16.46 13.89
CA ALA A 35 6.65 17.56 13.37
C ALA A 35 5.94 18.35 12.27
N GLN A 36 5.24 17.67 11.37
CA GLN A 36 4.62 18.26 10.19
C GLN A 36 3.23 18.86 10.49
N TRP A 37 2.48 18.24 11.38
CA TRP A 37 1.11 18.63 11.72
C TRP A 37 1.00 19.44 13.01
N ALA A 38 2.09 20.02 13.49
CA ALA A 38 2.06 20.88 14.67
C ALA A 38 0.98 21.98 14.51
N PRO A 39 0.12 22.21 15.54
CA PRO A 39 0.24 21.77 16.93
C PRO A 39 -0.51 20.46 17.29
N LEU A 40 -0.93 19.65 16.31
CA LEU A 40 -1.71 18.43 16.57
C LEU A 40 -0.92 17.39 17.38
N ARG A 41 -1.63 16.62 18.21
CA ARG A 41 -1.06 15.54 19.05
C ARG A 41 -1.51 14.16 18.56
N TYR A 42 -0.79 13.13 18.96
CA TYR A 42 -1.19 11.76 18.63
C TYR A 42 -2.38 11.30 19.49
N GLY A 43 -3.51 11.00 18.86
CA GLY A 43 -4.75 10.55 19.50
C GLY A 43 -5.05 9.05 19.35
N GLY A 44 -4.15 8.28 18.73
CA GLY A 44 -4.34 6.85 18.53
C GLY A 44 -5.52 6.50 17.62
N LEU A 45 -6.24 5.42 17.94
CA LEU A 45 -7.35 4.92 17.10
C LEU A 45 -8.62 5.79 17.15
N ASN A 46 -8.80 6.57 18.22
CA ASN A 46 -9.99 7.40 18.45
C ASN A 46 -9.59 8.85 18.76
N PRO A 47 -8.96 9.55 17.80
CA PRO A 47 -8.45 10.90 18.03
C PRO A 47 -9.57 11.91 18.29
N GLN A 48 -9.33 12.86 19.18
CA GLN A 48 -10.23 13.97 19.49
C GLN A 48 -9.88 15.24 18.69
N ALA A 49 -10.67 16.30 18.85
CA ALA A 49 -10.34 17.60 18.25
C ALA A 49 -8.96 18.10 18.71
N GLY A 50 -8.07 18.42 17.77
CA GLY A 50 -6.68 18.79 18.06
C GLY A 50 -5.70 17.60 18.06
N GLU A 51 -6.18 16.40 17.71
CA GLU A 51 -5.35 15.20 17.59
C GLU A 51 -5.44 14.59 16.19
N PHE A 52 -4.38 13.90 15.77
CA PHE A 52 -4.36 13.05 14.57
C PHE A 52 -4.45 11.57 14.96
N GLY A 53 -5.04 10.76 14.08
CA GLY A 53 -5.32 9.35 14.35
C GLY A 53 -4.42 8.38 13.60
N VAL A 54 -4.46 7.10 14.01
CA VAL A 54 -3.88 5.97 13.30
C VAL A 54 -4.99 5.04 12.78
N SER A 55 -4.79 4.47 11.60
CA SER A 55 -5.64 3.42 11.06
C SER A 55 -4.83 2.41 10.25
N THR A 56 -5.48 1.31 9.83
CA THR A 56 -4.94 0.51 8.74
C THR A 56 -4.95 1.32 7.44
N ILE A 57 -4.03 1.00 6.53
CA ILE A 57 -3.99 1.60 5.20
C ILE A 57 -5.34 1.41 4.50
N MET A 58 -5.92 2.49 4.01
CA MET A 58 -7.19 2.45 3.27
C MET A 58 -6.94 2.26 1.77
N PRO A 59 -7.72 1.40 1.08
CA PRO A 59 -7.56 1.18 -0.35
C PRO A 59 -7.83 2.45 -1.16
N GLU A 60 -8.76 3.28 -0.70
CA GLU A 60 -9.21 4.52 -1.37
C GLU A 60 -8.11 5.58 -1.56
N LEU A 61 -7.00 5.48 -0.82
CA LEU A 61 -5.81 6.31 -1.06
C LEU A 61 -5.11 5.99 -2.40
N PHE A 62 -5.49 4.90 -3.05
CA PHE A 62 -4.86 4.38 -4.23
C PHE A 62 -5.83 4.18 -5.40
N GLN A 63 -5.26 4.17 -6.60
CA GLN A 63 -5.92 3.79 -7.84
C GLN A 63 -5.34 2.50 -8.37
N THR A 64 -6.19 1.69 -8.99
CA THR A 64 -5.81 0.46 -9.70
C THR A 64 -6.55 0.37 -11.02
N GLY A 65 -6.10 -0.51 -11.93
CA GLY A 65 -6.83 -0.81 -13.15
C GLY A 65 -8.17 -1.47 -12.81
N ALA A 66 -9.29 -0.88 -13.22
CA ALA A 66 -10.62 -1.46 -13.00
C ALA A 66 -11.02 -2.45 -14.08
N TYR A 67 -11.75 -3.50 -13.68
CA TYR A 67 -12.39 -4.40 -14.64
C TYR A 67 -13.50 -3.68 -15.45
N PRO A 68 -13.66 -3.97 -16.76
CA PRO A 68 -12.79 -4.77 -17.65
C PRO A 68 -11.75 -3.93 -18.40
N THR A 69 -11.80 -2.61 -18.25
CA THR A 69 -11.09 -1.67 -19.12
C THR A 69 -9.61 -1.52 -18.74
N GLY A 70 -9.21 -1.85 -17.52
CA GLY A 70 -7.88 -1.59 -16.98
C GLY A 70 -7.56 -0.10 -16.82
N VAL A 71 -8.57 0.77 -16.88
CA VAL A 71 -8.43 2.21 -16.60
C VAL A 71 -8.25 2.41 -15.10
N LEU A 72 -7.36 3.33 -14.72
CA LEU A 72 -7.11 3.62 -13.33
C LEU A 72 -8.33 4.25 -12.68
N THR A 73 -8.81 3.63 -11.61
CA THR A 73 -9.94 4.09 -10.80
C THR A 73 -9.61 3.93 -9.33
N THR A 74 -10.21 4.76 -8.49
CA THR A 74 -10.04 4.69 -7.04
C THR A 74 -10.47 3.33 -6.52
N MET A 75 -9.64 2.72 -5.67
CA MET A 75 -9.93 1.41 -5.10
C MET A 75 -10.95 1.54 -3.96
N ASN A 76 -12.02 0.76 -3.99
CA ASN A 76 -12.94 0.63 -2.87
C ASN A 76 -12.53 -0.53 -1.97
N THR A 77 -11.95 -1.58 -2.56
CA THR A 77 -11.42 -2.74 -1.85
C THR A 77 -10.06 -3.14 -2.41
N TRP A 78 -9.27 -3.88 -1.61
CA TRP A 78 -7.99 -4.47 -2.06
C TRP A 78 -8.13 -5.55 -3.15
N GLY A 79 -9.36 -5.87 -3.57
CA GLY A 79 -9.67 -6.87 -4.59
C GLY A 79 -10.10 -6.30 -5.95
N ASP A 80 -10.11 -4.98 -6.11
CA ASP A 80 -10.66 -4.31 -7.32
C ASP A 80 -9.68 -4.31 -8.50
N GLY A 81 -8.45 -4.77 -8.31
CA GLY A 81 -7.38 -4.73 -9.31
C GLY A 81 -7.63 -5.65 -10.50
N TYR A 82 -7.43 -5.12 -11.70
CA TYR A 82 -7.53 -5.85 -12.96
C TYR A 82 -6.46 -5.40 -13.95
N ILE A 83 -5.77 -6.36 -14.53
CA ILE A 83 -4.84 -6.17 -15.66
C ILE A 83 -5.64 -6.49 -16.92
N SER A 84 -5.76 -5.54 -17.86
CA SER A 84 -6.51 -5.68 -19.12
C SER A 84 -5.60 -5.50 -20.33
N SER A 85 -5.60 -6.40 -21.30
CA SER A 85 -4.82 -6.20 -22.53
C SER A 85 -5.34 -5.02 -23.39
N THR A 86 -6.47 -4.41 -23.00
CA THR A 86 -7.07 -3.26 -23.70
C THR A 86 -6.29 -1.97 -23.47
N THR A 87 -5.76 -1.78 -22.25
CA THR A 87 -5.03 -0.57 -21.83
C THR A 87 -3.60 -0.85 -21.38
N GLN A 88 -3.26 -2.13 -21.19
CA GLN A 88 -1.99 -2.57 -20.62
C GLN A 88 -1.32 -3.60 -21.53
N THR A 89 0.02 -3.66 -21.51
CA THR A 89 0.78 -4.60 -22.33
C THR A 89 0.87 -5.93 -21.60
N VAL A 90 0.35 -7.01 -22.20
CA VAL A 90 0.37 -8.36 -21.62
C VAL A 90 0.91 -9.36 -22.67
N PRO A 91 2.03 -10.06 -22.41
CA PRO A 91 2.92 -9.93 -21.25
C PRO A 91 3.70 -8.61 -21.24
N GLY A 92 3.85 -7.96 -20.08
CA GLY A 92 4.54 -6.66 -20.02
C GLY A 92 4.55 -5.98 -18.65
N ALA A 93 5.25 -4.84 -18.57
CA ALA A 93 5.33 -4.04 -17.35
C ALA A 93 4.11 -3.12 -17.23
N ASN A 94 3.34 -3.28 -16.16
CA ASN A 94 2.09 -2.58 -15.92
C ASN A 94 2.07 -1.93 -14.52
N THR A 95 1.34 -0.83 -14.39
CA THR A 95 1.04 -0.24 -13.09
C THR A 95 -0.07 -1.04 -12.42
N LEU A 96 0.22 -1.63 -11.26
CA LEU A 96 -0.80 -2.29 -10.44
C LEU A 96 -1.54 -1.30 -9.56
N MET A 97 -0.82 -0.35 -8.99
CA MET A 97 -1.36 0.58 -8.00
C MET A 97 -0.61 1.91 -8.07
N GLN A 98 -1.30 3.02 -7.87
CA GLN A 98 -0.68 4.34 -7.71
C GLN A 98 -1.46 5.20 -6.73
N GLY A 99 -0.91 6.33 -6.27
CA GLY A 99 -1.65 7.27 -5.43
C GLY A 99 -2.89 7.85 -6.14
N ASN A 100 -3.96 8.09 -5.39
CA ASN A 100 -5.25 8.51 -5.97
C ASN A 100 -5.26 9.96 -6.50
N THR A 101 -4.40 10.83 -5.97
CA THR A 101 -4.33 12.23 -6.39
C THR A 101 -3.31 12.39 -7.51
N ALA A 102 -3.69 12.01 -8.73
CA ALA A 102 -2.84 12.04 -9.93
C ALA A 102 -1.49 11.27 -9.76
N GLY A 103 -1.50 10.17 -9.01
CA GLY A 103 -0.31 9.38 -8.70
C GLY A 103 0.30 9.67 -7.32
N ASN A 104 -0.19 10.69 -6.61
CA ASN A 104 0.27 11.06 -5.27
C ASN A 104 -0.69 10.58 -4.17
N ILE A 105 -0.15 10.41 -2.97
CA ILE A 105 -0.97 10.22 -1.77
C ILE A 105 -1.72 11.53 -1.47
N PRO A 106 -3.03 11.48 -1.17
CA PRO A 106 -3.80 12.69 -0.87
C PRO A 106 -3.27 13.45 0.35
N GLU A 107 -3.57 14.75 0.40
CA GLU A 107 -3.30 15.61 1.57
C GLU A 107 -3.99 15.06 2.84
N ASP A 108 -3.41 15.31 4.00
CA ASP A 108 -3.84 14.86 5.34
C ASP A 108 -3.56 13.38 5.66
N PHE A 109 -2.83 12.67 4.80
CA PHE A 109 -2.49 11.26 4.98
C PHE A 109 -0.98 11.01 4.91
N MET A 110 -0.46 10.24 5.86
CA MET A 110 0.87 9.63 5.78
C MET A 110 0.74 8.12 5.88
N VAL A 111 1.49 7.38 5.05
CA VAL A 111 1.39 5.92 4.98
C VAL A 111 2.75 5.28 5.21
N GLY A 112 2.84 4.38 6.17
CA GLY A 112 4.02 3.54 6.39
C GLY A 112 3.77 2.15 5.83
N ILE A 113 4.55 1.75 4.83
CA ILE A 113 4.44 0.45 4.16
C ILE A 113 5.59 -0.44 4.65
N VAL A 114 5.26 -1.60 5.21
CA VAL A 114 6.23 -2.60 5.69
C VAL A 114 6.24 -3.85 4.80
N GLY A 115 5.17 -4.08 4.04
CA GLY A 115 5.11 -5.22 3.14
C GLY A 115 3.93 -5.17 2.17
N ILE A 116 3.81 -6.23 1.39
CA ILE A 116 2.71 -6.47 0.47
C ILE A 116 2.23 -7.90 0.66
N GLU A 117 0.91 -8.09 0.78
CA GLU A 117 0.25 -9.38 0.78
C GLU A 117 -0.48 -9.59 -0.55
N PHE A 118 -0.33 -10.77 -1.12
CA PHE A 118 -1.17 -11.28 -2.19
C PHE A 118 -2.31 -12.10 -1.58
N LEU A 119 -3.54 -11.62 -1.75
CA LEU A 119 -4.73 -12.26 -1.16
C LEU A 119 -5.15 -13.53 -1.92
N GLU A 120 -4.56 -13.76 -3.09
CA GLU A 120 -4.72 -14.97 -3.89
C GLU A 120 -3.34 -15.43 -4.39
N PRO A 121 -3.16 -16.73 -4.69
CA PRO A 121 -1.92 -17.22 -5.31
C PRO A 121 -1.66 -16.45 -6.61
N SER A 122 -0.68 -15.56 -6.59
CA SER A 122 -0.43 -14.58 -7.65
C SER A 122 0.34 -15.21 -8.80
N SER A 123 -0.27 -16.17 -9.51
CA SER A 123 0.35 -16.90 -10.62
C SER A 123 0.59 -16.04 -11.87
N ARG A 124 0.05 -14.82 -11.92
CA ARG A 124 0.07 -13.94 -13.11
C ARG A 124 1.17 -12.87 -13.07
N ILE A 125 1.83 -12.67 -11.93
CA ILE A 125 2.86 -11.64 -11.74
C ILE A 125 4.20 -12.34 -11.48
N SER A 126 5.22 -12.02 -12.27
CA SER A 126 6.57 -12.58 -12.12
C SER A 126 7.54 -11.67 -11.37
N GLU A 127 7.37 -10.36 -11.53
CA GLU A 127 8.26 -9.34 -10.94
C GLU A 127 7.45 -8.16 -10.43
N MET A 128 7.96 -7.50 -9.39
CA MET A 128 7.38 -6.26 -8.87
C MET A 128 8.45 -5.21 -8.62
N ARG A 129 8.08 -3.94 -8.79
CA ARG A 129 8.90 -2.78 -8.46
C ARG A 129 8.06 -1.70 -7.83
N MET A 130 8.52 -1.15 -6.71
CA MET A 130 7.90 0.02 -6.09
C MET A 130 8.71 1.28 -6.41
N GLN A 131 8.00 2.37 -6.68
CA GLN A 131 8.56 3.71 -6.88
C GLN A 131 7.88 4.68 -5.91
N ILE A 132 8.69 5.41 -5.17
CA ILE A 132 8.26 6.42 -4.21
C ILE A 132 8.90 7.74 -4.63
N SER A 133 8.10 8.66 -5.16
CA SER A 133 8.58 9.90 -5.78
C SER A 133 9.70 9.59 -6.79
N ASP A 134 10.87 10.20 -6.63
CA ASP A 134 12.06 10.00 -7.47
C ASP A 134 12.82 8.70 -7.15
N LYS A 135 12.54 8.06 -6.01
CA LYS A 135 13.23 6.86 -5.57
C LYS A 135 12.61 5.62 -6.21
N LYS A 136 13.31 5.08 -7.20
CA LYS A 136 13.00 3.77 -7.80
C LYS A 136 13.65 2.67 -7.00
N LEU A 137 12.85 1.79 -6.40
CA LEU A 137 13.36 0.62 -5.71
C LEU A 137 13.72 -0.47 -6.74
N PRO A 138 14.69 -1.35 -6.44
CA PRO A 138 15.01 -2.52 -7.26
C PRO A 138 13.79 -3.40 -7.53
N ARG A 139 13.82 -4.09 -8.68
CA ARG A 139 12.81 -5.11 -9.00
C ARG A 139 13.04 -6.34 -8.11
N MET A 140 11.96 -6.90 -7.60
CA MET A 140 11.95 -8.14 -6.83
C MET A 140 11.32 -9.24 -7.68
N ASN A 141 11.95 -10.41 -7.68
CA ASN A 141 11.42 -11.60 -8.36
C ASN A 141 10.42 -12.30 -7.42
N LEU A 142 9.24 -12.63 -7.95
CA LEU A 142 8.13 -13.20 -7.22
C LEU A 142 7.81 -14.64 -7.63
N GLN A 143 8.64 -15.28 -8.44
CA GLN A 143 8.41 -16.67 -8.85
C GLN A 143 8.39 -17.62 -7.65
N GLU A 144 9.19 -17.36 -6.62
CA GLU A 144 9.15 -18.13 -5.36
C GLU A 144 7.81 -17.96 -4.64
N ALA A 145 7.16 -16.81 -4.79
CA ALA A 145 5.86 -16.52 -4.19
C ALA A 145 4.75 -17.46 -4.69
N TRP A 146 4.91 -18.06 -5.88
CA TRP A 146 3.94 -18.99 -6.48
C TRP A 146 3.79 -20.30 -5.71
N CYS A 147 4.75 -20.65 -4.85
CA CYS A 147 4.68 -21.85 -4.01
C CYS A 147 3.80 -21.66 -2.77
N TYR A 148 3.43 -20.42 -2.41
CA TYR A 148 2.68 -20.11 -1.20
C TYR A 148 1.18 -19.91 -1.47
N LYS A 149 0.34 -20.21 -0.47
CA LYS A 149 -1.12 -20.03 -0.60
C LYS A 149 -1.52 -18.57 -0.43
N ARG A 150 -0.86 -17.87 0.50
CA ARG A 150 -1.00 -16.42 0.73
C ARG A 150 0.38 -15.79 0.70
N PRO A 151 0.96 -15.56 -0.50
CA PRO A 151 2.30 -15.02 -0.58
C PRO A 151 2.33 -13.62 0.00
N CYS A 152 3.35 -13.30 0.80
CA CYS A 152 3.64 -11.95 1.22
C CYS A 152 5.11 -11.63 1.04
N VAL A 153 5.39 -10.36 0.73
CA VAL A 153 6.73 -9.79 0.65
C VAL A 153 6.85 -8.78 1.77
N ILE A 154 7.78 -9.01 2.69
CA ILE A 154 8.06 -8.10 3.80
C ILE A 154 9.43 -7.49 3.60
N TRP A 155 9.53 -6.17 3.77
CA TRP A 155 10.81 -5.48 3.78
C TRP A 155 11.34 -5.41 5.22
N GLU A 156 12.64 -5.59 5.39
CA GLU A 156 13.28 -5.43 6.71
C GLU A 156 13.14 -4.00 7.24
N ASN A 157 13.21 -3.02 6.33
CA ASN A 157 12.95 -1.62 6.62
C ASN A 157 11.73 -1.19 5.81
N GLY A 158 10.69 -0.74 6.49
CA GLY A 158 9.54 -0.18 5.81
C GLY A 158 9.81 1.19 5.19
N TYR A 159 8.88 1.65 4.36
CA TYR A 159 8.96 2.90 3.63
C TYR A 159 7.84 3.84 4.06
N VAL A 160 8.19 5.09 4.30
CA VAL A 160 7.22 6.15 4.60
C VAL A 160 6.87 6.87 3.31
N LEU A 161 5.58 6.96 3.03
CA LEU A 161 4.97 7.85 2.06
C LEU A 161 4.45 9.06 2.83
N ASP A 162 4.99 10.23 2.50
CA ASP A 162 4.50 11.50 3.03
C ASP A 162 3.22 11.93 2.30
N GLU A 163 2.60 12.99 2.82
CA GLU A 163 1.56 13.72 2.09
C GLU A 163 2.09 14.16 0.72
N GLU A 164 1.23 14.12 -0.30
CA GLU A 164 1.54 14.53 -1.67
C GLU A 164 2.73 13.80 -2.31
N THR A 165 3.21 12.71 -1.70
CA THR A 165 4.31 11.92 -2.25
C THR A 165 3.79 11.00 -3.34
N GLY A 166 4.46 11.03 -4.50
CA GLY A 166 4.18 10.10 -5.60
C GLY A 166 4.38 8.65 -5.17
N PHE A 167 3.41 7.79 -5.48
CA PHE A 167 3.50 6.35 -5.25
C PHE A 167 3.07 5.59 -6.50
N ALA A 168 3.90 4.65 -6.92
CA ALA A 168 3.54 3.72 -7.99
C ALA A 168 4.12 2.32 -7.73
N LEU A 169 3.25 1.32 -7.83
CA LEU A 169 3.58 -0.09 -7.81
C LEU A 169 3.48 -0.64 -9.22
N TYR A 170 4.61 -1.10 -9.75
CA TYR A 170 4.70 -1.74 -11.05
C TYR A 170 4.88 -3.24 -10.89
N ALA A 171 4.37 -4.00 -11.85
CA ALA A 171 4.61 -5.42 -11.97
C ALA A 171 4.79 -5.86 -13.41
N PHE A 172 5.51 -6.96 -13.60
CA PHE A 172 5.54 -7.67 -14.88
C PHE A 172 4.41 -8.70 -14.91
N ALA A 173 3.39 -8.42 -15.71
CA ALA A 173 2.23 -9.26 -15.88
C ALA A 173 2.48 -10.30 -16.98
N LEU A 174 2.22 -11.56 -16.69
CA LEU A 174 2.31 -12.67 -17.64
C LEU A 174 0.98 -12.95 -18.35
N ALA A 175 -0.15 -12.61 -17.71
CA ALA A 175 -1.49 -12.87 -18.21
C ALA A 175 -2.47 -11.78 -17.76
N GLU A 176 -3.57 -11.65 -18.51
CA GLU A 176 -4.71 -10.79 -18.17
C GLU A 176 -5.50 -11.38 -16.98
N GLY A 177 -6.14 -10.51 -16.21
CA GLY A 177 -7.14 -10.92 -15.23
C GLY A 177 -7.14 -10.09 -13.96
N PRO A 178 -8.03 -10.44 -13.01
CA PRO A 178 -8.04 -9.81 -11.70
C PRO A 178 -6.78 -10.15 -10.92
N PHE A 179 -6.40 -9.23 -10.03
CA PHE A 179 -5.38 -9.44 -9.02
C PHE A 179 -5.82 -8.82 -7.70
N LYS A 180 -5.38 -9.41 -6.60
CA LYS A 180 -5.72 -8.96 -5.25
C LYS A 180 -4.45 -8.74 -4.43
N VAL A 181 -4.07 -7.48 -4.31
CA VAL A 181 -2.85 -7.05 -3.65
C VAL A 181 -3.19 -6.06 -2.55
N LYS A 182 -2.74 -6.34 -1.34
CA LYS A 182 -2.96 -5.52 -0.15
C LYS A 182 -1.63 -5.01 0.39
N LEU A 183 -1.56 -3.73 0.71
CA LEU A 183 -0.41 -3.18 1.42
C LEU A 183 -0.48 -3.56 2.90
N ILE A 184 0.67 -3.98 3.45
CA ILE A 184 0.85 -4.24 4.88
C ILE A 184 1.53 -3.03 5.49
N GLY A 185 0.90 -2.43 6.50
CA GLY A 185 1.42 -1.26 7.17
C GLY A 185 0.33 -0.51 7.93
N ILE A 186 0.61 0.76 8.18
CA ILE A 186 -0.21 1.67 8.99
C ILE A 186 -0.30 3.03 8.32
N GLN A 187 -1.34 3.78 8.66
CA GLN A 187 -1.65 5.08 8.11
C GLN A 187 -1.92 6.06 9.24
N MET A 188 -1.41 7.28 9.12
CA MET A 188 -1.74 8.41 9.98
C MET A 188 -2.72 9.33 9.26
N ASN A 189 -3.71 9.83 9.99
CA ASN A 189 -4.79 10.66 9.49
C ASN A 189 -4.79 11.99 10.26
N ARG A 190 -4.51 13.10 9.57
CA ARG A 190 -4.47 14.42 10.20
C ARG A 190 -5.85 14.84 10.74
N ILE A 191 -6.93 14.49 10.04
CA ILE A 191 -8.29 14.89 10.39
C ILE A 191 -9.10 13.68 10.87
N PRO A 192 -9.45 13.60 12.19
CA PRO A 192 -10.28 12.55 12.78
C PRO A 192 -11.60 12.30 12.05
N ASN A 193 -12.29 13.38 11.68
CA ASN A 193 -13.65 13.33 11.13
C ASN A 193 -13.71 12.72 9.73
N LYS A 194 -12.60 12.66 8.98
CA LYS A 194 -12.58 11.99 7.66
C LYS A 194 -12.83 10.48 7.78
N MET A 195 -12.63 9.89 8.97
CA MET A 195 -12.93 8.48 9.28
C MET A 195 -14.34 8.26 9.86
N GLN A 196 -15.02 9.31 10.34
CA GLN A 196 -16.21 9.18 11.20
C GLN A 196 -17.47 9.90 10.68
N SER A 197 -17.38 10.89 9.79
CA SER A 197 -18.56 11.59 9.26
C SER A 197 -18.71 11.40 7.74
N SER A 198 -19.67 10.54 7.38
CA SER A 198 -20.30 10.33 6.05
C SER A 198 -19.38 9.99 4.87
N ASN A 199 -19.49 8.74 4.39
CA ASN A 199 -18.78 8.14 3.24
C ASN A 199 -17.25 8.13 3.36
N THR A 200 -16.69 7.00 3.81
CA THR A 200 -15.33 6.58 3.43
C THR A 200 -15.14 6.81 1.92
N GLY A 201 -14.13 7.60 1.55
CA GLY A 201 -13.82 7.97 0.17
C GLY A 201 -14.37 9.30 -0.33
N ALA A 202 -15.31 9.97 0.37
CA ALA A 202 -15.83 11.28 -0.06
C ALA A 202 -14.85 12.45 0.15
N ALA A 203 -13.79 12.24 0.94
CA ALA A 203 -12.81 13.27 1.30
C ALA A 203 -11.53 13.24 0.42
N LEU A 204 -11.55 12.50 -0.69
CA LEU A 204 -10.42 12.32 -1.62
C LEU A 204 -10.48 13.23 -2.85
N THR A 205 -11.56 14.01 -2.99
CA THR A 205 -11.77 15.01 -4.05
C THR A 205 -11.41 16.41 -3.59
#